data_AF-A0A3B0Y2U2-F1
#
_entry.id   AF-A0A3B0Y2U2-F1
#
_cell.length_a   1.000
_cell.length_b   1.000
_cell.length_c   1.000
_cell.angle_alpha   90.00
_cell.angle_beta   90.00
_cell.angle_gamma   90.00
#
_symmetry.space_group_name_H-M   'P 1'
#
loop_
_entity.id
_entity.type
_entity.pdbx_description
1 polymer ?
#
loop_
_entity_poly.entity_id
_entity_poly.type
_entity_poly.pdbx_seq_one_letter_code
_entity_poly.pdbx_strand_id
1 'polypeptide(L)'
;MAHDVFTNGRSNIHKGSGDKAIAGAPDVCKTPVGPSVVPIPYPNISQSSTLKKSSKSVKINGQPACLKKSTFESSNGDEAGRLGGVISGTTGKETGFMSYSFDVKIEGQNVVRHADSTLHNHRNTMGVVYGSVSTGGPFDDVAGKKYKCAWKNCKGQHTRKVSYDNKGCTVRAAYTGIWKEPWLGGAGKTSSQITLQHYKKENKVKHQATAEALFGTFQYATENHHLIPIKVIEKFEKLAHNAKLLNFDINDGKYGISLPYFITDIFRHDLQSHKTSHKNYSKKVGEQLRLIEKNSLKYCGNNTQYKLTGDLERYAEKLRMRIKGWDEAWLLRNAAVKDRRDSYERAGLPHP
;
A
#
# COMPACT_ATOMS: atom_id res chain seq x y z
N MET A 1 3.16 -4.62 -20.03
CA MET A 1 2.61 -5.97 -19.84
C MET A 1 1.95 -6.03 -18.47
N ALA A 2 1.18 -7.08 -18.18
CA ALA A 2 0.71 -7.29 -16.81
C ALA A 2 1.92 -7.60 -15.89
N HIS A 3 1.87 -7.17 -14.63
CA HIS A 3 2.82 -7.57 -13.59
C HIS A 3 2.33 -8.87 -12.97
N ASP A 4 3.16 -9.90 -12.99
CA ASP A 4 2.87 -11.25 -12.48
C ASP A 4 3.77 -11.66 -11.30
N VAL A 5 4.93 -11.00 -11.13
CA VAL A 5 5.86 -11.23 -10.03
C VAL A 5 5.82 -10.07 -9.03
N PHE A 6 5.57 -10.41 -7.76
CA PHE A 6 5.43 -9.46 -6.66
C PHE A 6 6.48 -9.71 -5.57
N THR A 7 6.94 -8.63 -4.96
CA THR A 7 7.89 -8.65 -3.85
C THR A 7 7.35 -7.84 -2.69
N ASN A 8 7.18 -8.47 -1.53
CA ASN A 8 6.50 -7.90 -0.35
C ASN A 8 5.16 -7.21 -0.72
N GLY A 9 4.33 -7.88 -1.54
CA GLY A 9 3.00 -7.38 -1.93
C GLY A 9 2.99 -6.21 -2.91
N ARG A 10 4.13 -5.87 -3.53
CA ARG A 10 4.26 -4.77 -4.51
C ARG A 10 4.86 -5.32 -5.80
N SER A 11 4.35 -4.92 -6.96
CA SER A 11 4.79 -5.48 -8.24
C SER A 11 6.24 -5.13 -8.56
N ASN A 12 6.96 -6.05 -9.20
CA ASN A 12 8.37 -5.86 -9.54
C ASN A 12 8.53 -5.07 -10.84
N ILE A 13 9.45 -4.12 -10.86
CA ILE A 13 9.73 -3.33 -12.07
C ILE A 13 10.66 -4.14 -13.01
N HIS A 14 10.39 -4.17 -14.31
CA HIS A 14 11.24 -4.81 -15.32
C HIS A 14 11.13 -4.08 -16.67
N LYS A 15 12.06 -4.30 -17.61
CA LYS A 15 12.15 -3.46 -18.83
C LYS A 15 10.87 -3.40 -19.68
N GLY A 16 10.07 -4.46 -19.69
CA GLY A 16 8.84 -4.58 -20.48
C GLY A 16 7.54 -4.33 -19.71
N SER A 17 7.60 -3.92 -18.44
CA SER A 17 6.40 -3.77 -17.61
C SER A 17 5.51 -2.61 -18.06
N GLY A 18 6.11 -1.54 -18.59
CA GLY A 18 5.39 -0.30 -18.95
C GLY A 18 5.25 0.68 -17.78
N ASP A 19 6.00 0.45 -16.71
CA ASP A 19 6.03 1.29 -15.51
C ASP A 19 6.59 2.67 -15.79
N LYS A 20 6.13 3.63 -14.98
CA LYS A 20 6.55 5.02 -15.07
C LYS A 20 7.02 5.49 -13.70
N ALA A 21 8.19 6.11 -13.66
CA ALA A 21 8.57 6.94 -12.53
C ALA A 21 8.03 8.34 -12.76
N ILE A 22 7.39 8.92 -11.76
CA ILE A 22 6.78 10.25 -11.83
C ILE A 22 7.29 11.07 -10.66
N ALA A 23 7.82 12.26 -10.95
CA ALA A 23 8.22 13.22 -9.94
C ALA A 23 7.01 13.65 -9.09
N GLY A 24 7.15 13.55 -7.76
CA GLY A 24 6.09 13.87 -6.80
C GLY A 24 6.12 15.34 -6.39
N ALA A 25 7.32 15.90 -6.19
CA ALA A 25 7.54 17.33 -6.21
C ALA A 25 7.89 17.74 -7.65
N PRO A 26 7.36 18.85 -8.18
CA PRO A 26 7.66 19.24 -9.54
C PRO A 26 9.17 19.53 -9.71
N ASP A 27 9.68 19.17 -10.87
CA ASP A 27 11.09 19.32 -11.24
C ASP A 27 11.39 20.80 -11.51
N VAL A 28 11.98 21.50 -10.54
CA VAL A 28 12.24 22.93 -10.69
C VAL A 28 13.49 23.13 -11.54
N CYS A 29 13.31 23.73 -12.72
CA CYS A 29 14.38 23.98 -13.69
C CYS A 29 14.55 25.47 -13.97
N LYS A 30 15.80 25.86 -14.25
CA LYS A 30 16.18 27.20 -14.68
C LYS A 30 15.67 27.42 -16.10
N THR A 31 14.73 28.35 -16.24
CA THR A 31 14.01 28.59 -17.49
C THR A 31 14.22 30.02 -17.97
N PRO A 32 14.71 30.23 -19.21
CA PRO A 32 14.73 31.55 -19.82
C PRO A 32 13.31 32.07 -20.06
N VAL A 33 13.00 33.24 -19.53
CA VAL A 33 11.74 33.99 -19.75
C VAL A 33 12.14 35.40 -20.17
N GLY A 34 12.16 35.64 -21.48
CA GLY A 34 12.74 36.87 -22.04
C GLY A 34 14.23 37.00 -21.67
N PRO A 35 14.69 38.13 -21.12
CA PRO A 35 16.08 38.32 -20.70
C PRO A 35 16.40 37.68 -19.33
N SER A 36 15.40 37.23 -18.57
CA SER A 36 15.57 36.71 -17.21
C SER A 36 15.61 35.19 -17.16
N VAL A 37 16.27 34.64 -16.14
CA VAL A 37 16.23 33.20 -15.83
C VAL A 37 15.42 32.99 -14.55
N VAL A 38 14.33 32.24 -14.65
CA VAL A 38 13.40 32.00 -13.55
C VAL A 38 13.34 30.49 -13.24
N PRO A 39 13.38 30.07 -11.95
CA PRO A 39 13.08 28.70 -11.56
C PRO A 39 11.60 28.37 -11.79
N ILE A 40 11.29 27.42 -12.68
CA ILE A 40 9.92 27.01 -13.03
C ILE A 40 9.74 25.51 -12.74
N PRO A 41 8.64 25.12 -12.06
CA PRO A 41 8.30 23.71 -11.84
C PRO A 41 7.81 23.00 -13.12
N TYR A 42 8.39 21.85 -13.43
CA TYR A 42 8.01 20.98 -14.56
C TYR A 42 7.55 19.58 -14.12
N PRO A 43 6.69 18.91 -14.91
CA PRO A 43 6.54 17.47 -14.77
C PRO A 43 7.84 16.77 -15.17
N ASN A 44 8.17 15.65 -14.52
CA ASN A 44 9.30 14.84 -14.92
C ASN A 44 8.93 13.35 -14.81
N ILE A 45 9.00 12.65 -15.94
CA ILE A 45 8.52 11.27 -16.09
C ILE A 45 9.56 10.42 -16.82
N SER A 46 9.93 9.29 -16.22
CA SER A 46 10.78 8.25 -16.83
C SER A 46 10.00 6.95 -17.01
N GLN A 47 10.46 6.08 -17.91
CA GLN A 47 9.75 4.85 -18.25
C GLN A 47 10.64 3.61 -18.14
N SER A 48 10.05 2.50 -17.72
CA SER A 48 10.73 1.19 -17.62
C SER A 48 11.29 0.67 -18.94
N SER A 49 10.77 1.11 -20.09
CA SER A 49 11.32 0.74 -21.40
C SER A 49 12.77 1.19 -21.59
N THR A 50 13.20 2.25 -20.89
CA THR A 50 14.58 2.76 -20.90
C THR A 50 15.44 2.19 -19.77
N LEU A 51 15.01 1.09 -19.15
CA LEU A 51 15.76 0.42 -18.07
C LEU A 51 17.15 -0.04 -18.53
N LYS A 52 18.16 0.35 -17.74
CA LYS A 52 19.57 -0.03 -17.85
C LYS A 52 20.09 -0.57 -16.51
N LYS A 53 21.27 -1.20 -16.55
CA LYS A 53 21.93 -1.80 -15.37
C LYS A 53 20.99 -2.76 -14.62
N SER A 54 20.21 -3.53 -15.36
CA SER A 54 19.25 -4.53 -14.86
C SER A 54 19.91 -5.88 -14.58
N SER A 55 19.14 -6.81 -14.01
CA SER A 55 19.55 -8.20 -13.78
C SER A 55 20.08 -8.87 -15.05
N LYS A 56 21.15 -9.65 -14.93
CA LYS A 56 21.74 -10.39 -16.07
C LYS A 56 21.17 -11.80 -16.22
N SER A 57 20.89 -12.46 -15.10
CA SER A 57 20.50 -13.87 -15.01
C SER A 57 19.00 -14.05 -14.78
N VAL A 58 18.40 -13.26 -13.89
CA VAL A 58 16.97 -13.36 -13.57
C VAL A 58 16.14 -12.47 -14.49
N LYS A 59 15.11 -13.06 -15.09
CA LYS A 59 14.13 -12.39 -15.92
C LYS A 59 12.75 -12.48 -15.27
N ILE A 60 11.99 -11.39 -15.33
CA ILE A 60 10.58 -11.29 -14.95
C ILE A 60 9.81 -11.01 -16.24
N ASN A 61 8.81 -11.82 -16.58
CA ASN A 61 8.13 -11.78 -17.88
C ASN A 61 9.09 -11.83 -19.08
N GLY A 62 10.12 -12.67 -19.00
CA GLY A 62 11.15 -12.76 -20.04
C GLY A 62 12.05 -11.52 -20.18
N GLN A 63 11.91 -10.53 -19.30
CA GLN A 63 12.65 -9.26 -19.33
C GLN A 63 13.56 -9.11 -18.10
N PRO A 64 14.73 -8.46 -18.24
CA PRO A 64 15.61 -8.18 -17.10
C PRO A 64 14.91 -7.43 -15.96
N ALA A 65 15.05 -7.95 -14.73
CA ALA A 65 14.50 -7.33 -13.53
C ALA A 65 15.21 -6.02 -13.16
N CYS A 66 14.46 -5.05 -12.62
CA CYS A 66 14.99 -3.80 -12.10
C CYS A 66 15.50 -3.99 -10.66
N LEU A 67 16.76 -3.59 -10.44
CA LEU A 67 17.49 -3.77 -9.20
C LEU A 67 17.93 -2.43 -8.62
N LYS A 68 18.40 -2.43 -7.38
CA LYS A 68 18.89 -1.23 -6.67
C LYS A 68 19.82 -0.33 -7.48
N LYS A 69 20.73 -0.88 -8.29
CA LYS A 69 21.67 -0.09 -9.12
C LYS A 69 21.17 0.21 -10.54
N SER A 70 19.96 -0.23 -10.87
CA SER A 70 19.34 0.04 -12.16
C SER A 70 18.96 1.51 -12.31
N THR A 71 18.86 1.98 -13.55
CA THR A 71 18.41 3.33 -13.88
C THR A 71 17.45 3.30 -15.06
N PHE A 72 16.50 4.23 -15.10
CA PHE A 72 15.80 4.58 -16.34
C PHE A 72 16.64 5.65 -17.03
N GLU A 73 17.12 5.37 -18.24
CA GLU A 73 18.18 6.13 -18.91
C GLU A 73 17.84 7.61 -19.17
N SER A 74 16.55 7.94 -19.30
CA SER A 74 16.09 9.30 -19.55
C SER A 74 14.75 9.60 -18.88
N SER A 75 14.51 10.89 -18.66
CA SER A 75 13.23 11.47 -18.24
C SER A 75 12.71 12.47 -19.27
N ASN A 76 11.41 12.81 -19.19
CA ASN A 76 10.78 13.78 -20.09
C ASN A 76 9.80 14.66 -19.31
N GLY A 77 9.49 15.85 -19.84
CA GLY A 77 8.55 16.84 -19.30
C GLY A 77 9.20 18.13 -18.80
N ASP A 78 10.51 18.14 -18.64
CA ASP A 78 11.33 19.24 -18.13
C ASP A 78 12.13 19.99 -19.23
N GLU A 79 11.89 19.67 -20.51
CA GLU A 79 12.69 20.15 -21.66
C GLU A 79 12.66 21.67 -21.84
N ALA A 80 11.58 22.33 -21.39
CA ALA A 80 11.47 23.78 -21.42
C ALA A 80 12.41 24.47 -20.42
N GLY A 81 12.85 23.77 -19.37
CA GLY A 81 13.91 24.18 -18.45
C GLY A 81 15.30 24.07 -19.09
N ARG A 82 15.55 24.87 -20.13
CA ARG A 82 16.74 24.77 -21.01
C ARG A 82 18.08 24.88 -20.29
N LEU A 83 18.13 25.52 -19.12
CA LEU A 83 19.35 25.67 -18.33
C LEU A 83 19.48 24.62 -17.21
N GLY A 84 18.62 23.59 -17.26
CA GLY A 84 18.66 22.45 -16.36
C GLY A 84 18.01 22.68 -15.01
N GLY A 85 17.91 21.58 -14.26
CA GLY A 85 17.43 21.54 -12.89
C GLY A 85 18.20 22.49 -11.97
N VAL A 86 17.52 23.10 -11.01
CA VAL A 86 18.15 24.03 -10.05
C VAL A 86 19.27 23.35 -9.26
N ILE A 87 19.10 22.07 -8.91
CA ILE A 87 20.08 21.26 -8.18
C ILE A 87 20.99 20.52 -9.15
N SER A 88 20.43 19.83 -10.16
CA SER A 88 21.21 18.93 -11.01
C SER A 88 21.98 19.63 -12.14
N GLY A 89 21.54 20.82 -12.57
CA GLY A 89 22.05 21.48 -13.77
C GLY A 89 21.78 20.73 -15.08
N THR A 90 20.90 19.71 -15.06
CA THR A 90 20.60 18.88 -16.23
C THR A 90 19.11 18.86 -16.57
N THR A 91 18.77 18.40 -17.77
CA THR A 91 17.39 18.20 -18.24
C THR A 91 17.27 16.82 -18.85
N GLY A 92 16.17 16.11 -18.61
CA GLY A 92 15.86 14.84 -19.26
C GLY A 92 16.80 13.67 -18.94
N LYS A 93 17.60 13.76 -17.86
CA LYS A 93 18.61 12.75 -17.50
C LYS A 93 18.03 11.56 -16.71
N GLU A 94 18.91 10.61 -16.38
CA GLU A 94 18.49 9.33 -15.80
C GLU A 94 17.74 9.48 -14.48
N THR A 95 16.79 8.56 -14.27
CA THR A 95 16.06 8.38 -13.01
C THR A 95 16.59 7.14 -12.29
N GLY A 96 17.02 7.32 -11.04
CA GLY A 96 17.46 6.25 -10.15
C GLY A 96 16.44 5.91 -9.07
N PHE A 97 16.74 4.88 -8.26
CA PHE A 97 15.86 4.39 -7.19
C PHE A 97 16.49 4.63 -5.81
N MET A 98 15.72 5.22 -4.90
CA MET A 98 16.12 5.50 -3.53
C MET A 98 15.66 4.41 -2.55
N SER A 99 14.49 3.83 -2.78
CA SER A 99 14.01 2.66 -2.02
C SER A 99 13.85 1.43 -2.91
N TYR A 100 13.79 0.27 -2.27
CA TYR A 100 13.73 -1.06 -2.89
C TYR A 100 13.24 -2.06 -1.83
N SER A 101 13.09 -3.34 -2.18
CA SER A 101 12.81 -4.41 -1.21
C SER A 101 13.86 -4.49 -0.11
N PHE A 102 13.46 -4.78 1.13
CA PHE A 102 14.39 -4.86 2.25
C PHE A 102 15.11 -6.21 2.31
N ASP A 103 14.47 -7.27 1.84
CA ASP A 103 14.84 -8.67 2.07
C ASP A 103 14.99 -9.49 0.77
N VAL A 104 14.25 -9.15 -0.29
CA VAL A 104 14.34 -9.87 -1.56
C VAL A 104 15.42 -9.25 -2.45
N LYS A 105 16.39 -10.10 -2.81
CA LYS A 105 17.55 -9.74 -3.63
C LYS A 105 17.67 -10.67 -4.83
N ILE A 106 18.02 -10.09 -5.96
CA ILE A 106 18.42 -10.76 -7.19
C ILE A 106 19.88 -10.35 -7.44
N GLU A 107 20.77 -11.32 -7.67
CA GLU A 107 22.20 -11.04 -7.90
C GLU A 107 22.84 -10.19 -6.78
N GLY A 108 22.45 -10.45 -5.53
CA GLY A 108 22.91 -9.70 -4.37
C GLY A 108 22.35 -8.27 -4.25
N GLN A 109 21.48 -7.84 -5.17
CA GLN A 109 20.89 -6.51 -5.19
C GLN A 109 19.39 -6.55 -4.91
N ASN A 110 18.93 -5.62 -4.09
CA ASN A 110 17.52 -5.50 -3.75
C ASN A 110 16.66 -5.21 -4.98
N VAL A 111 15.48 -5.81 -5.04
CA VAL A 111 14.52 -5.64 -6.14
C VAL A 111 13.76 -4.32 -6.00
N VAL A 112 13.60 -3.59 -7.09
CA VAL A 112 12.80 -2.36 -7.16
C VAL A 112 11.34 -2.71 -7.44
N ARG A 113 10.41 -2.05 -6.73
CA ARG A 113 8.99 -2.38 -6.75
C ARG A 113 8.12 -1.15 -6.96
N HIS A 114 6.87 -1.37 -7.38
CA HIS A 114 5.83 -0.34 -7.41
C HIS A 114 5.81 0.43 -6.09
N ALA A 115 5.64 1.75 -6.12
CA ALA A 115 5.67 2.70 -5.01
C ALA A 115 7.05 2.95 -4.37
N ASP A 116 8.15 2.48 -4.98
CA ASP A 116 9.49 2.81 -4.48
C ASP A 116 9.88 4.23 -4.90
N SER A 117 10.57 4.94 -4.00
CA SER A 117 10.95 6.32 -4.24
C SER A 117 12.04 6.41 -5.31
N THR A 118 11.94 7.42 -6.17
CA THR A 118 12.85 7.65 -7.30
C THR A 118 13.53 9.01 -7.21
N LEU A 119 14.69 9.12 -7.85
CA LEU A 119 15.50 10.33 -7.97
C LEU A 119 15.59 10.69 -9.45
N HIS A 120 14.90 11.74 -9.86
CA HIS A 120 14.73 12.12 -11.25
C HIS A 120 15.82 13.09 -11.72
N ASN A 121 16.16 13.04 -13.01
CA ASN A 121 17.02 14.02 -13.69
C ASN A 121 18.31 14.32 -12.90
N HIS A 122 19.11 13.27 -12.66
CA HIS A 122 20.31 13.35 -11.82
C HIS A 122 20.05 13.91 -10.40
N ARG A 123 18.95 13.47 -9.78
CA ARG A 123 18.56 13.83 -8.40
C ARG A 123 18.10 15.29 -8.24
N ASN A 124 17.61 15.93 -9.29
CA ASN A 124 17.02 17.27 -9.18
C ASN A 124 15.71 17.26 -8.38
N THR A 125 14.93 16.20 -8.54
CA THR A 125 13.66 16.04 -7.83
C THR A 125 13.42 14.59 -7.41
N MET A 126 12.51 14.44 -6.46
CA MET A 126 12.07 13.17 -5.90
C MET A 126 10.74 12.75 -6.51
N GLY A 127 10.59 11.44 -6.71
CA GLY A 127 9.38 10.86 -7.25
C GLY A 127 9.08 9.49 -6.69
N VAL A 128 8.16 8.82 -7.36
CA VAL A 128 7.77 7.44 -7.08
C VAL A 128 7.67 6.68 -8.39
N VAL A 129 8.18 5.44 -8.41
CA VAL A 129 7.91 4.51 -9.52
C VAL A 129 6.54 3.88 -9.33
N TYR A 130 5.65 4.18 -10.26
CA TYR A 130 4.38 3.50 -10.35
C TYR A 130 4.57 2.37 -11.35
N GLY A 131 4.53 1.14 -10.81
CA GLY A 131 4.13 0.00 -11.61
C GLY A 131 2.90 0.41 -12.41
N SER A 132 2.94 0.28 -13.76
CA SER A 132 1.74 0.28 -14.58
C SER A 132 0.76 -0.57 -13.79
N VAL A 133 -0.41 -0.03 -13.47
CA VAL A 133 -1.45 -0.80 -12.82
C VAL A 133 -1.96 -1.78 -13.86
N SER A 134 -1.13 -2.76 -14.20
CA SER A 134 -1.55 -4.12 -14.26
C SER A 134 -2.26 -4.37 -12.94
N THR A 135 -3.56 -4.18 -12.98
CA THR A 135 -4.43 -5.34 -13.06
C THR A 135 -4.09 -6.57 -12.22
N GLY A 136 -2.87 -7.09 -12.21
CA GLY A 136 -2.47 -8.09 -11.24
C GLY A 136 -2.49 -7.51 -9.82
N GLY A 137 -3.59 -7.73 -9.10
CA GLY A 137 -3.49 -8.12 -7.70
C GLY A 137 -2.81 -9.50 -7.60
N PRO A 138 -2.75 -10.14 -6.43
CA PRO A 138 -2.05 -11.42 -6.23
C PRO A 138 -2.66 -12.64 -6.98
N PHE A 139 -3.47 -12.41 -8.00
CA PHE A 139 -4.08 -13.39 -8.86
C PHE A 139 -4.12 -12.80 -10.28
N ASP A 140 -3.19 -13.16 -11.16
CA ASP A 140 -3.49 -13.26 -12.59
C ASP A 140 -2.60 -14.36 -13.22
N ASP A 141 -3.31 -15.34 -13.80
CA ASP A 141 -2.92 -16.20 -14.91
C ASP A 141 -1.92 -17.36 -14.72
N VAL A 142 -2.27 -18.31 -13.83
CA VAL A 142 -2.24 -19.71 -14.28
C VAL A 142 -3.37 -19.84 -15.30
N ALA A 143 -3.08 -19.78 -16.62
CA ALA A 143 -4.01 -19.99 -17.74
C ALA A 143 -5.45 -20.38 -17.32
N GLY A 144 -6.21 -19.38 -16.84
CA GLY A 144 -7.40 -19.64 -16.04
C GLY A 144 -8.57 -20.00 -16.94
N LYS A 145 -9.31 -21.06 -16.61
CA LYS A 145 -10.56 -21.37 -17.29
C LYS A 145 -11.49 -20.16 -17.19
N LYS A 146 -12.06 -19.71 -18.32
CA LYS A 146 -13.02 -18.60 -18.35
C LYS A 146 -14.44 -19.11 -18.07
N TYR A 147 -15.18 -18.42 -17.21
CA TYR A 147 -16.52 -18.77 -16.75
C TYR A 147 -17.59 -17.75 -17.20
N LYS A 148 -18.87 -18.13 -17.06
CA LYS A 148 -19.99 -17.19 -17.16
C LYS A 148 -19.93 -16.21 -16.00
N CYS A 149 -20.31 -14.96 -16.24
CA CYS A 149 -20.25 -13.92 -15.22
C CYS A 149 -21.12 -14.30 -14.00
N ALA A 150 -20.51 -14.35 -12.82
CA ALA A 150 -21.16 -14.72 -11.56
C ALA A 150 -21.52 -13.50 -10.70
N TRP A 151 -21.21 -12.29 -11.14
CA TRP A 151 -21.51 -11.07 -10.38
C TRP A 151 -23.01 -10.87 -10.21
N LYS A 152 -23.48 -10.81 -8.96
CA LYS A 152 -24.92 -10.74 -8.57
C LYS A 152 -25.70 -9.61 -9.26
N ASN A 153 -25.03 -8.52 -9.59
CA ASN A 153 -25.62 -7.31 -10.18
C ASN A 153 -25.30 -7.15 -11.68
N CYS A 154 -24.74 -8.17 -12.31
CA CYS A 154 -24.52 -8.16 -13.75
C CYS A 154 -25.87 -8.18 -14.50
N LYS A 155 -26.15 -7.11 -15.24
CA LYS A 155 -27.30 -7.04 -16.18
C LYS A 155 -26.94 -7.43 -17.62
N GLY A 156 -25.66 -7.70 -17.90
CA GLY A 156 -25.14 -7.82 -19.25
C GLY A 156 -24.89 -9.27 -19.68
N GLN A 157 -25.34 -9.63 -20.88
CA GLN A 157 -24.79 -10.75 -21.62
C GLN A 157 -23.43 -10.34 -22.18
N HIS A 158 -22.37 -10.47 -21.37
CA HIS A 158 -21.03 -10.13 -21.84
C HIS A 158 -20.65 -10.99 -23.04
N THR A 159 -20.16 -10.35 -24.09
CA THR A 159 -19.62 -11.03 -25.28
C THR A 159 -18.35 -11.83 -24.96
N ARG A 160 -17.63 -11.46 -23.90
CA ARG A 160 -16.42 -12.15 -23.42
C ARG A 160 -16.67 -12.88 -22.11
N LYS A 161 -16.18 -14.13 -22.03
CA LYS A 161 -16.15 -14.92 -20.79
C LYS A 161 -15.12 -14.33 -19.81
N VAL A 162 -15.45 -14.36 -18.52
CA VAL A 162 -14.69 -13.72 -17.43
C VAL A 162 -13.86 -14.78 -16.69
N SER A 163 -12.65 -14.45 -16.25
CA SER A 163 -11.88 -15.32 -15.36
C SER A 163 -12.27 -15.09 -13.89
N TYR A 164 -12.39 -16.19 -13.13
CA TYR A 164 -12.58 -16.15 -11.67
C TYR A 164 -11.65 -17.14 -11.01
N ASP A 165 -11.12 -16.74 -9.86
CA ASP A 165 -10.34 -17.64 -9.01
C ASP A 165 -11.21 -18.78 -8.50
N ASN A 166 -10.60 -19.96 -8.38
CA ASN A 166 -11.24 -21.18 -7.88
C ASN A 166 -12.63 -21.45 -8.48
N LYS A 167 -12.77 -21.33 -9.81
CA LYS A 167 -14.04 -21.57 -10.52
C LYS A 167 -15.20 -20.65 -10.09
N GLY A 168 -14.91 -19.51 -9.46
CA GLY A 168 -15.92 -18.65 -8.84
C GLY A 168 -16.56 -19.26 -7.59
N CYS A 169 -16.04 -20.39 -7.10
CA CYS A 169 -16.44 -20.96 -5.83
C CYS A 169 -15.77 -20.17 -4.70
N THR A 170 -16.58 -19.67 -3.78
CA THR A 170 -16.13 -18.99 -2.57
C THR A 170 -15.49 -20.02 -1.64
N VAL A 171 -14.19 -20.25 -1.78
CA VAL A 171 -13.44 -20.90 -0.68
C VAL A 171 -13.16 -19.83 0.34
N ARG A 172 -13.30 -20.18 1.61
CA ARG A 172 -12.66 -19.40 2.66
C ARG A 172 -11.16 -19.56 2.41
N ALA A 173 -10.50 -18.49 1.96
CA ALA A 173 -9.06 -18.51 1.80
C ALA A 173 -8.44 -18.94 3.14
N ALA A 174 -7.46 -19.85 3.10
CA ALA A 174 -6.72 -20.17 4.31
C ALA A 174 -6.02 -18.89 4.76
N TYR A 175 -6.29 -18.45 5.98
CA TYR A 175 -5.63 -17.28 6.55
C TYR A 175 -4.11 -17.42 6.42
N THR A 176 -3.49 -16.53 5.64
CA THR A 176 -2.05 -16.55 5.33
C THR A 176 -1.23 -15.57 6.18
N GLY A 177 -1.92 -14.78 7.01
CA GLY A 177 -1.31 -13.77 7.86
C GLY A 177 -0.66 -14.31 9.14
N ILE A 178 -0.11 -13.39 9.93
CA ILE A 178 0.64 -13.67 11.17
C ILE A 178 -0.28 -13.88 12.39
N TRP A 179 -1.58 -13.56 12.28
CA TRP A 179 -2.50 -13.36 13.41
C TRP A 179 -3.80 -14.17 13.26
N LYS A 180 -3.73 -15.50 13.13
CA LYS A 180 -4.88 -16.35 12.73
C LYS A 180 -5.93 -16.51 13.83
N GLU A 181 -5.51 -16.61 15.09
CA GLU A 181 -6.36 -16.88 16.27
C GLU A 181 -7.02 -15.67 16.97
N PRO A 182 -6.41 -14.47 17.09
CA PRO A 182 -6.95 -13.41 17.95
C PRO A 182 -8.27 -12.79 17.47
N TRP A 183 -8.70 -13.05 16.22
CA TRP A 183 -10.03 -12.66 15.72
C TRP A 183 -11.19 -13.31 16.46
N LEU A 184 -10.94 -14.47 17.08
CA LEU A 184 -11.94 -15.27 17.80
C LEU A 184 -11.95 -14.99 19.32
N GLY A 185 -10.90 -14.36 19.84
CA GLY A 185 -10.67 -14.24 21.29
C GLY A 185 -11.44 -13.11 21.98
N GLY A 186 -11.75 -12.03 21.26
CA GLY A 186 -12.30 -10.80 21.83
C GLY A 186 -11.23 -9.84 22.36
N ALA A 187 -11.67 -8.62 22.65
CA ALA A 187 -10.84 -7.51 23.13
C ALA A 187 -10.01 -7.87 24.38
N GLY A 188 -8.73 -7.49 24.39
CA GLY A 188 -7.84 -7.64 25.55
C GLY A 188 -7.21 -9.02 25.73
N LYS A 189 -7.37 -9.96 24.78
CA LYS A 189 -6.71 -11.27 24.83
C LYS A 189 -5.39 -11.27 24.08
N THR A 190 -4.34 -11.78 24.72
CA THR A 190 -3.10 -12.21 24.07
C THR A 190 -3.40 -13.46 23.24
N SER A 191 -3.12 -13.44 21.94
CA SER A 191 -3.22 -14.67 21.14
C SER A 191 -2.02 -15.57 21.38
N SER A 192 -2.29 -16.86 21.48
CA SER A 192 -1.27 -17.94 21.58
C SER A 192 -0.32 -18.00 20.37
N GLN A 193 -0.64 -17.31 19.28
CA GLN A 193 0.19 -17.20 18.07
C GLN A 193 1.00 -15.89 18.01
N ILE A 194 0.80 -14.98 18.97
CA ILE A 194 1.59 -13.75 19.07
C ILE A 194 2.89 -14.05 19.78
N THR A 195 3.98 -14.05 19.03
CA THR A 195 5.32 -14.21 19.59
C THR A 195 5.86 -12.88 20.12
N LEU A 196 6.87 -12.99 20.98
CA LEU A 196 7.68 -11.87 21.45
C LEU A 196 8.26 -11.01 20.30
N GLN A 197 8.61 -11.64 19.18
CA GLN A 197 9.12 -10.93 18.00
C GLN A 197 8.05 -10.04 17.36
N HIS A 198 6.78 -10.46 17.36
CA HIS A 198 5.70 -9.62 16.85
C HIS A 198 5.56 -8.34 17.67
N TYR A 199 5.54 -8.47 19.00
CA TYR A 199 5.54 -7.31 19.90
C TYR A 199 6.76 -6.41 19.67
N LYS A 200 7.96 -6.97 19.48
CA LYS A 200 9.16 -6.17 19.17
C LYS A 200 9.07 -5.41 17.85
N LYS A 201 8.42 -5.96 16.81
CA LYS A 201 8.21 -5.28 15.51
C LYS A 201 7.20 -4.14 15.60
N GLU A 202 6.20 -4.25 16.49
CA GLU A 202 5.19 -3.22 16.69
C GLU A 202 5.69 -2.11 17.62
N ASN A 203 6.55 -2.43 18.60
CA ASN A 203 7.08 -1.50 19.59
C ASN A 203 8.06 -0.48 19.00
N LYS A 204 7.96 0.79 19.42
CA LYS A 204 9.02 1.76 19.18
C LYS A 204 10.20 1.44 20.09
N VAL A 205 11.32 1.03 19.51
CA VAL A 205 12.55 0.64 20.24
C VAL A 205 12.94 1.68 21.30
N LYS A 206 12.84 2.97 20.96
CA LYS A 206 13.15 4.07 21.89
C LYS A 206 12.28 4.15 23.16
N HIS A 207 11.14 3.47 23.20
CA HIS A 207 10.23 3.47 24.35
C HIS A 207 10.28 2.16 25.16
N GLN A 208 11.12 1.19 24.77
CA GLN A 208 11.19 -0.12 25.43
C GLN A 208 11.61 -0.02 26.90
N ALA A 209 12.70 0.70 27.19
CA ALA A 209 13.17 0.87 28.57
C ALA A 209 12.12 1.52 29.48
N THR A 210 11.41 2.54 28.97
CA THR A 210 10.31 3.20 29.70
C THR A 210 9.14 2.24 29.94
N ALA A 211 8.77 1.43 28.95
CA ALA A 211 7.69 0.45 29.10
C ALA A 211 8.04 -0.64 30.11
N GLU A 212 9.27 -1.16 30.09
CA GLU A 212 9.75 -2.13 31.08
C GLU A 212 9.80 -1.52 32.49
N ALA A 213 10.25 -0.28 32.63
CA ALA A 213 10.28 0.40 33.94
C ALA A 213 8.88 0.62 34.54
N LEU A 214 7.88 0.97 33.70
CA LEU A 214 6.52 1.26 34.16
C LEU A 214 5.66 0.01 34.38
N PHE A 215 5.85 -1.03 33.56
CA PHE A 215 4.92 -2.17 33.52
C PHE A 215 5.59 -3.53 33.72
N GLY A 216 6.91 -3.59 33.88
CA GLY A 216 7.68 -4.83 34.03
C GLY A 216 7.72 -5.72 32.79
N THR A 217 7.12 -5.29 31.67
CA THR A 217 7.07 -6.04 30.42
C THR A 217 6.86 -5.11 29.22
N PHE A 218 7.44 -5.47 28.08
CA PHE A 218 7.15 -4.82 26.79
C PHE A 218 5.94 -5.44 26.06
N GLN A 219 5.36 -6.51 26.61
CA GLN A 219 4.08 -7.03 26.15
C GLN A 219 2.95 -6.13 26.62
N TYR A 220 1.91 -6.00 25.81
CA TYR A 220 0.74 -5.19 26.11
C TYR A 220 -0.50 -5.85 25.51
N ALA A 221 -1.65 -5.57 26.10
CA ALA A 221 -2.92 -6.04 25.58
C ALA A 221 -3.26 -5.27 24.30
N THR A 222 -3.58 -6.00 23.24
CA THR A 222 -4.04 -5.42 21.97
C THR A 222 -5.51 -5.73 21.72
N GLU A 223 -6.16 -4.87 20.93
CA GLU A 223 -7.35 -5.21 20.17
C GLU A 223 -7.00 -5.29 18.68
N ASN A 224 -7.40 -6.37 18.04
CA ASN A 224 -7.26 -6.50 16.60
C ASN A 224 -8.52 -6.01 15.91
N HIS A 225 -8.31 -5.11 14.95
CA HIS A 225 -9.37 -4.47 14.19
C HIS A 225 -9.20 -4.74 12.70
N HIS A 226 -10.32 -4.98 12.01
CA HIS A 226 -10.34 -4.91 10.56
C HIS A 226 -10.21 -3.45 10.16
N LEU A 227 -9.31 -3.14 9.22
CA LEU A 227 -9.20 -1.80 8.66
C LEU A 227 -10.51 -1.39 8.00
N ILE A 228 -11.08 -2.27 7.16
CA ILE A 228 -12.45 -2.12 6.66
C ILE A 228 -13.35 -2.97 7.56
N PRO A 229 -14.21 -2.37 8.41
CA PRO A 229 -15.01 -3.15 9.35
C PRO A 229 -15.97 -4.09 8.62
N ILE A 230 -16.01 -5.36 9.04
CA ILE A 230 -16.88 -6.40 8.45
C ILE A 230 -18.34 -5.93 8.39
N LYS A 231 -18.87 -5.46 9.53
CA LYS A 231 -20.25 -4.96 9.62
C LYS A 231 -20.54 -3.76 8.71
N VAL A 232 -19.52 -3.09 8.18
CA VAL A 232 -19.69 -1.98 7.24
C VAL A 232 -19.71 -2.51 5.80
N ILE A 233 -18.75 -3.36 5.41
CA ILE A 233 -18.71 -3.92 4.05
C ILE A 233 -19.89 -4.88 3.80
N GLU A 234 -20.37 -5.60 4.81
CA GLU A 234 -21.55 -6.47 4.70
C GLU A 234 -22.84 -5.72 4.37
N LYS A 235 -22.93 -4.40 4.67
CA LYS A 235 -24.06 -3.56 4.25
C LYS A 235 -24.07 -3.32 2.74
N PHE A 236 -22.96 -3.57 2.05
CA PHE A 236 -22.82 -3.50 0.61
C PHE A 236 -22.80 -4.92 0.05
N GLU A 237 -23.95 -5.62 0.11
CA GLU A 237 -24.03 -7.04 -0.24
C GLU A 237 -23.44 -7.37 -1.61
N LYS A 238 -23.63 -6.49 -2.59
CA LYS A 238 -23.13 -6.68 -3.96
C LYS A 238 -21.61 -6.58 -3.99
N LEU A 239 -21.06 -5.54 -3.36
CA LEU A 239 -19.62 -5.39 -3.19
C LEU A 239 -19.01 -6.60 -2.45
N ALA A 240 -19.58 -6.98 -1.30
CA ALA A 240 -19.07 -8.08 -0.49
C ALA A 240 -19.11 -9.41 -1.25
N HIS A 241 -20.19 -9.69 -1.99
CA HIS A 241 -20.30 -10.86 -2.84
C HIS A 241 -19.27 -10.86 -3.97
N ASN A 242 -19.16 -9.75 -4.72
CA ASN A 242 -18.22 -9.64 -5.84
C ASN A 242 -16.76 -9.71 -5.38
N ALA A 243 -16.43 -9.17 -4.20
CA ALA A 243 -15.10 -9.30 -3.61
C ALA A 243 -14.78 -10.77 -3.28
N LYS A 244 -15.72 -11.50 -2.67
CA LYS A 244 -15.57 -12.94 -2.38
C LYS A 244 -15.37 -13.78 -3.64
N LEU A 245 -16.07 -13.46 -4.74
CA LEU A 245 -15.87 -14.13 -6.04
C LEU A 245 -14.46 -13.98 -6.61
N LEU A 246 -13.74 -12.95 -6.19
CA LEU A 246 -12.36 -12.66 -6.60
C LEU A 246 -11.36 -13.03 -5.49
N ASN A 247 -11.74 -13.97 -4.63
CA ASN A 247 -10.91 -14.48 -3.54
C ASN A 247 -10.41 -13.39 -2.55
N PHE A 248 -11.12 -12.27 -2.46
CA PHE A 248 -10.84 -11.26 -1.44
C PHE A 248 -11.38 -11.76 -0.09
N ASP A 249 -10.47 -12.09 0.83
CA ASP A 249 -10.82 -12.37 2.22
C ASP A 249 -10.54 -11.16 3.10
N ILE A 250 -11.60 -10.46 3.53
CA ILE A 250 -11.46 -9.33 4.45
C ILE A 250 -10.87 -9.75 5.80
N ASN A 251 -11.00 -11.03 6.18
CA ASN A 251 -10.45 -11.56 7.42
C ASN A 251 -8.95 -11.86 7.34
N ASP A 252 -8.31 -11.67 6.18
CA ASP A 252 -6.86 -11.84 6.08
C ASP A 252 -6.14 -10.81 6.97
N GLY A 253 -5.12 -11.28 7.69
CA GLY A 253 -4.30 -10.48 8.59
C GLY A 253 -3.69 -9.24 7.95
N LYS A 254 -3.44 -9.28 6.64
CA LYS A 254 -2.93 -8.13 5.91
C LYS A 254 -3.90 -6.94 5.90
N TYR A 255 -5.19 -7.16 6.14
CA TYR A 255 -6.22 -6.12 6.27
C TYR A 255 -6.59 -5.79 7.73
N GLY A 256 -5.82 -6.34 8.68
CA GLY A 256 -5.95 -6.06 10.10
C GLY A 256 -4.98 -4.98 10.59
N ILE A 257 -5.26 -4.49 11.80
CA ILE A 257 -4.35 -3.68 12.60
C ILE A 257 -4.50 -4.06 14.09
N SER A 258 -3.37 -4.19 14.78
CA SER A 258 -3.31 -4.37 16.23
C SER A 258 -3.21 -3.00 16.90
N LEU A 259 -4.15 -2.69 17.78
CA LEU A 259 -4.20 -1.41 18.51
C LEU A 259 -4.05 -1.67 20.01
N PRO A 260 -3.42 -0.77 20.78
CA PRO A 260 -3.36 -0.92 22.23
C PRO A 260 -4.77 -0.93 22.84
N TYR A 261 -5.02 -1.89 23.73
CA TYR A 261 -6.29 -1.97 24.48
C TYR A 261 -6.35 -0.86 25.54
N PHE A 262 -5.27 -0.66 26.29
CA PHE A 262 -5.19 0.37 27.31
C PHE A 262 -4.65 1.69 26.76
N ILE A 263 -5.25 2.79 27.19
CA ILE A 263 -4.78 4.15 26.85
C ILE A 263 -3.32 4.34 27.30
N THR A 264 -2.95 3.78 28.45
CA THR A 264 -1.58 3.86 28.98
C THR A 264 -0.53 3.23 28.08
N ASP A 265 -0.92 2.34 27.16
CA ASP A 265 0.00 1.66 26.24
C ASP A 265 0.16 2.38 24.89
N ILE A 266 -0.54 3.52 24.69
CA ILE A 266 -0.44 4.29 23.44
C ILE A 266 1.01 4.72 23.18
N PHE A 267 1.73 5.22 24.19
CA PHE A 267 3.09 5.72 23.98
C PHE A 267 4.03 4.64 23.42
N ARG A 268 3.86 3.36 23.78
CA ARG A 268 4.75 2.26 23.36
C ARG A 268 4.84 2.11 21.83
N HIS A 269 3.73 2.32 21.15
CA HIS A 269 3.58 2.14 19.69
C HIS A 269 3.31 3.43 18.93
N ASP A 270 2.81 4.43 19.65
CA ASP A 270 2.21 5.63 19.09
C ASP A 270 1.02 5.31 18.17
N LEU A 271 0.13 4.44 18.65
CA LEU A 271 -1.08 4.03 17.96
C LEU A 271 -2.30 4.36 18.80
N GLN A 272 -3.41 4.68 18.15
CA GLN A 272 -4.67 4.98 18.81
C GLN A 272 -5.16 3.76 19.60
N SER A 273 -5.57 3.96 20.86
CA SER A 273 -6.28 2.91 21.59
C SER A 273 -7.72 2.79 21.11
N HIS A 274 -8.32 1.61 21.28
CA HIS A 274 -9.72 1.38 20.95
C HIS A 274 -10.42 0.63 22.08
N LYS A 275 -11.52 1.18 22.62
CA LYS A 275 -12.33 0.58 23.70
C LYS A 275 -13.85 0.76 23.48
N THR A 276 -14.26 1.52 22.46
CA THR A 276 -15.65 1.98 22.26
C THR A 276 -15.98 2.05 20.78
N SER A 277 -17.26 1.93 20.39
CA SER A 277 -17.62 1.91 18.96
C SER A 277 -17.13 3.15 18.17
N HIS A 278 -16.57 2.92 16.99
CA HIS A 278 -16.06 3.95 16.08
C HIS A 278 -17.08 4.30 14.97
N LYS A 279 -18.22 4.90 15.35
CA LYS A 279 -19.32 5.23 14.40
C LYS A 279 -18.89 6.17 13.28
N ASN A 280 -18.12 7.21 13.59
CA ASN A 280 -17.65 8.19 12.60
C ASN A 280 -16.72 7.55 11.56
N TYR A 281 -15.77 6.74 12.03
CA TYR A 281 -14.90 5.94 11.17
C TYR A 281 -15.74 5.03 10.26
N SER A 282 -16.66 4.25 10.83
CA SER A 282 -17.54 3.34 10.09
C SER A 282 -18.36 4.06 9.02
N LYS A 283 -18.85 5.27 9.29
CA LYS A 283 -19.59 6.09 8.32
C LYS A 283 -18.69 6.51 7.14
N LYS A 284 -17.52 7.07 7.42
CA LYS A 284 -16.54 7.47 6.39
C LYS A 284 -16.08 6.28 5.55
N VAL A 285 -15.94 5.11 6.19
CA VAL A 285 -15.67 3.85 5.48
C VAL A 285 -16.79 3.50 4.52
N GLY A 286 -18.04 3.54 4.98
CA GLY A 286 -19.19 3.29 4.12
C GLY A 286 -19.28 4.22 2.91
N GLU A 287 -18.95 5.51 3.06
CA GLU A 287 -18.95 6.48 1.95
C GLU A 287 -17.95 6.10 0.84
N GLN A 288 -16.75 5.65 1.21
CA GLN A 288 -15.75 5.17 0.24
C GLN A 288 -16.13 3.83 -0.37
N LEU A 289 -16.65 2.89 0.43
CA LEU A 289 -17.12 1.60 -0.08
C LEU A 289 -18.25 1.76 -1.11
N ARG A 290 -19.13 2.77 -0.94
CA ARG A 290 -20.15 3.10 -1.96
C ARG A 290 -19.53 3.49 -3.29
N LEU A 291 -18.43 4.25 -3.27
CA LEU A 291 -17.70 4.62 -4.48
C LEU A 291 -17.01 3.40 -5.12
N ILE A 292 -16.38 2.56 -4.30
CA ILE A 292 -15.76 1.30 -4.75
C ILE A 292 -16.82 0.37 -5.36
N GLU A 293 -17.99 0.22 -4.74
CA GLU A 293 -19.09 -0.57 -5.29
C GLU A 293 -19.56 -0.02 -6.65
N LYS A 294 -19.72 1.30 -6.78
CA LYS A 294 -20.07 1.93 -8.05
C LYS A 294 -18.99 1.73 -9.13
N ASN A 295 -17.71 1.80 -8.77
CA ASN A 295 -16.61 1.55 -9.69
C ASN A 295 -16.52 0.07 -10.06
N SER A 296 -16.78 -0.83 -9.11
CA SER A 296 -16.77 -2.28 -9.33
C SER A 296 -17.64 -2.66 -10.52
N LEU A 297 -18.87 -2.13 -10.60
CA LEU A 297 -19.81 -2.33 -11.71
C LEU A 297 -19.22 -2.01 -13.10
N LYS A 298 -18.27 -1.08 -13.21
CA LYS A 298 -17.62 -0.71 -14.48
C LYS A 298 -16.54 -1.70 -14.92
N TYR A 299 -16.05 -2.55 -14.01
CA TYR A 299 -15.04 -3.57 -14.32
C TYR A 299 -15.63 -4.81 -15.00
N CYS A 300 -16.96 -4.90 -15.05
CA CYS A 300 -17.69 -6.01 -15.65
C CYS A 300 -17.51 -6.06 -17.18
N GLY A 301 -17.25 -7.24 -17.75
CA GLY A 301 -17.21 -7.48 -19.21
C GLY A 301 -15.86 -7.27 -19.90
N ASN A 302 -14.89 -6.61 -19.24
CA ASN A 302 -13.57 -6.29 -19.83
C ASN A 302 -12.42 -7.17 -19.33
N ASN A 303 -12.72 -8.25 -18.58
CA ASN A 303 -11.73 -9.07 -17.87
C ASN A 303 -10.83 -8.22 -16.94
N THR A 304 -11.45 -7.24 -16.28
CA THR A 304 -10.77 -6.31 -15.36
C THR A 304 -11.25 -6.40 -13.91
N GLN A 305 -11.93 -7.49 -13.56
CA GLN A 305 -12.63 -7.64 -12.29
C GLN A 305 -11.69 -7.59 -11.08
N TYR A 306 -10.46 -8.09 -11.19
CA TYR A 306 -9.40 -7.94 -10.18
C TYR A 306 -9.16 -6.48 -9.75
N LYS A 307 -9.61 -5.46 -10.52
CA LYS A 307 -9.43 -4.06 -10.09
C LYS A 307 -10.18 -3.80 -8.80
N LEU A 308 -11.24 -4.56 -8.54
CA LEU A 308 -11.98 -4.53 -7.29
C LEU A 308 -11.13 -4.97 -6.10
N THR A 309 -10.36 -6.06 -6.21
CA THR A 309 -9.46 -6.51 -5.13
C THR A 309 -8.41 -5.43 -4.89
N GLY A 310 -7.80 -4.91 -5.97
CA GLY A 310 -6.83 -3.81 -5.88
C GLY A 310 -7.39 -2.53 -5.26
N ASP A 311 -8.65 -2.16 -5.53
CA ASP A 311 -9.31 -1.01 -4.90
C ASP A 311 -9.49 -1.20 -3.39
N LEU A 312 -9.97 -2.38 -2.98
CA LEU A 312 -10.16 -2.73 -1.57
C LEU A 312 -8.82 -2.80 -0.83
N GLU A 313 -7.79 -3.37 -1.45
CA GLU A 313 -6.42 -3.43 -0.91
C GLU A 313 -5.84 -2.03 -0.72
N ARG A 314 -5.88 -1.19 -1.77
CA ARG A 314 -5.44 0.22 -1.69
C ARG A 314 -6.21 0.98 -0.62
N TYR A 315 -7.50 0.70 -0.48
CA TYR A 315 -8.32 1.38 0.50
C TYR A 315 -7.96 0.97 1.93
N ALA A 316 -7.79 -0.33 2.19
CA ALA A 316 -7.32 -0.83 3.48
C ALA A 316 -5.97 -0.22 3.86
N GLU A 317 -5.00 -0.17 2.94
CA GLU A 317 -3.69 0.44 3.21
C GLU A 317 -3.79 1.95 3.46
N LYS A 318 -4.65 2.66 2.70
CA LYS A 318 -4.93 4.07 2.97
C LYS A 318 -5.48 4.28 4.38
N LEU A 319 -6.41 3.43 4.84
CA LEU A 319 -6.94 3.49 6.21
C LEU A 319 -5.85 3.25 7.25
N ARG A 320 -4.98 2.25 7.03
CA ARG A 320 -3.83 1.98 7.90
C ARG A 320 -2.94 3.20 8.03
N MET A 321 -2.58 3.82 6.91
CA MET A 321 -1.73 5.02 6.91
C MET A 321 -2.38 6.18 7.65
N ARG A 322 -3.69 6.38 7.51
CA ARG A 322 -4.43 7.44 8.23
C ARG A 322 -4.48 7.19 9.74
N ILE A 323 -4.72 5.95 10.16
CA ILE A 323 -4.74 5.57 11.58
C ILE A 323 -3.35 5.73 12.20
N LYS A 324 -2.31 5.19 11.55
CA LYS A 324 -0.91 5.29 12.02
C LYS A 324 -0.39 6.73 12.01
N GLY A 325 -0.84 7.53 11.05
CA GLY A 325 -0.47 8.93 10.90
C GLY A 325 -1.26 9.89 11.80
N TRP A 326 -2.10 9.39 12.71
CA TRP A 326 -2.91 10.23 13.60
C TRP A 326 -3.73 11.29 12.87
N ASP A 327 -4.22 10.97 11.67
CA ASP A 327 -5.04 11.89 10.90
C ASP A 327 -6.32 12.24 11.67
N GLU A 328 -6.52 13.53 11.95
CA GLU A 328 -7.64 14.06 12.73
C GLU A 328 -9.00 13.69 12.14
N ALA A 329 -9.08 13.55 10.81
CA ALA A 329 -10.29 13.14 10.13
C ALA A 329 -10.56 11.62 10.27
N TRP A 330 -9.59 10.82 10.70
CA TRP A 330 -9.68 9.36 10.78
C TRP A 330 -9.42 8.81 12.18
N LEU A 331 -9.59 9.64 13.20
CA LEU A 331 -9.53 9.20 14.58
C LEU A 331 -10.63 8.17 14.87
N LEU A 332 -10.23 7.08 15.54
CA LEU A 332 -11.12 6.00 15.94
C LEU A 332 -12.03 6.43 17.09
N ARG A 333 -11.56 7.37 17.90
CA ARG A 333 -12.24 7.97 19.06
C ARG A 333 -12.12 9.48 19.02
N ASN A 334 -13.15 10.19 19.47
CA ASN A 334 -13.07 11.65 19.62
C ASN A 334 -12.00 12.07 20.65
N ALA A 335 -11.79 11.26 21.68
CA ALA A 335 -10.77 11.50 22.70
C ALA A 335 -9.36 11.06 22.31
N ALA A 336 -9.14 10.48 21.12
CA ALA A 336 -7.88 9.83 20.77
C ALA A 336 -6.65 10.73 20.97
N VAL A 337 -6.72 12.00 20.55
CA VAL A 337 -5.61 12.97 20.71
C VAL A 337 -5.33 13.25 22.18
N LYS A 338 -6.38 13.42 22.99
CA LYS A 338 -6.25 13.59 24.44
C LYS A 338 -5.65 12.33 25.07
N ASP A 339 -6.15 11.14 24.70
CA ASP A 339 -5.65 9.86 25.21
C ASP A 339 -4.16 9.68 24.90
N ARG A 340 -3.71 10.10 23.69
CA ARG A 340 -2.29 10.11 23.31
C ARG A 340 -1.48 11.00 24.23
N ARG A 341 -1.91 12.25 24.42
CA ARG A 341 -1.22 13.21 25.28
C ARG A 341 -1.09 12.68 26.71
N ASP A 342 -2.21 12.23 27.28
CA ASP A 342 -2.29 11.71 28.65
C ASP A 342 -1.41 10.45 28.82
N SER A 343 -1.28 9.61 27.78
CA SER A 343 -0.41 8.43 27.80
C SER A 343 1.08 8.80 27.83
N TYR A 344 1.51 9.76 27.02
CA TYR A 344 2.91 10.21 27.02
C TYR A 344 3.27 10.94 28.31
N GLU A 345 2.36 11.77 28.85
CA GLU A 345 2.55 12.47 30.11
C GLU A 345 2.77 11.49 31.28
N ARG A 346 1.92 10.45 31.37
CA ARG A 346 2.08 9.38 32.39
C ARG A 346 3.39 8.62 32.26
N ALA A 347 3.93 8.51 31.05
CA ALA A 347 5.20 7.86 30.81
C ALA A 347 6.41 8.78 31.07
N GLY A 348 6.19 10.04 31.48
CA GLY A 348 7.24 11.04 31.64
C GLY A 348 7.92 11.40 30.32
N LEU A 349 7.23 11.20 29.19
CA LEU A 349 7.75 11.45 27.84
C LEU A 349 7.22 12.80 27.31
N PRO A 350 8.02 13.50 26.48
CA PRO A 350 7.55 14.72 25.82
C PRO A 350 6.31 14.41 24.96
N HIS A 351 5.39 15.38 24.88
CA HIS A 351 4.21 15.23 24.04
C HIS A 351 4.60 15.06 22.57
N PRO A 352 3.95 14.13 21.84
CA PRO A 352 4.33 13.72 20.50
C PRO A 352 3.72 14.54 19.36
#